data_AF-A0A7T5RPE7-F1
#
_entry.id   AF-A0A7T5RPE7-F1
#
_cell.length_a   1.000
_cell.length_b   1.000
_cell.length_c   1.000
_cell.angle_alpha   90.00
_cell.angle_beta   90.00
_cell.angle_gamma   90.00
#
_symmetry.space_group_name_H-M   'P 1'
#
loop_
_entity.id
_entity.type
_entity.pdbx_description
1 polymer ?
#
loop_
_entity_poly.entity_id
_entity_poly.type
_entity_poly.pdbx_seq_one_letter_code
_entity_poly.pdbx_strand_id
1 'polypeptide(L)'
;MSLFVCPVCPWRGRDHKYRHAKAGETTIRFDDGHIWTFPNLILHYIHDHKWLPPENFVKDVMEGHLSFSPFGNQEVVPQRVGYLAESDFVQGEIPKGLVDRLQNLIEQVSQHDDDLRYYGPGEK
;
A
#
# COMPACT_ATOMS: atom_id res chain seq x y z
N MET A 1 -4.37 -7.66 15.99
CA MET A 1 -4.07 -7.74 14.54
C MET A 1 -5.37 -7.53 13.80
N SER A 2 -5.49 -6.43 13.04
CA SER A 2 -6.67 -6.17 12.22
C SER A 2 -6.52 -6.88 10.88
N LEU A 3 -7.42 -7.80 10.56
CA LEU A 3 -7.50 -8.43 9.24
C LEU A 3 -8.32 -7.53 8.33
N PHE A 4 -7.71 -7.04 7.26
CA PHE A 4 -8.43 -6.28 6.23
C PHE A 4 -8.70 -7.18 5.03
N VAL A 5 -9.98 -7.26 4.67
CA VAL A 5 -10.48 -8.11 3.58
C VAL A 5 -11.29 -7.24 2.62
N CYS A 6 -11.12 -7.45 1.33
CA CYS A 6 -11.98 -6.85 0.30
C CYS A 6 -13.43 -7.35 0.50
N PRO A 7 -14.41 -6.45 0.75
CA PRO A 7 -15.81 -6.84 0.91
C PRO A 7 -16.49 -7.14 -0.44
N VAL A 8 -15.86 -6.76 -1.55
CA VAL A 8 -16.40 -6.89 -2.91
C VAL A 8 -16.10 -8.29 -3.49
N CYS A 9 -15.00 -8.91 -3.07
CA CYS A 9 -14.64 -10.24 -3.55
C CYS A 9 -15.52 -11.32 -2.90
N PRO A 10 -16.12 -12.23 -3.70
CA PRO A 10 -16.80 -13.39 -3.14
C PRO A 10 -15.78 -14.25 -2.40
N TRP A 11 -16.13 -14.68 -1.18
CA TRP A 11 -15.32 -15.54 -0.30
C TRP A 11 -14.87 -16.87 -0.94
N ARG A 12 -15.39 -17.21 -2.12
CA ARG A 12 -15.03 -18.38 -2.93
C ARG A 12 -14.85 -18.01 -4.41
N GLY A 13 -13.82 -17.23 -4.73
CA GLY A 13 -13.39 -16.97 -6.10
C GLY A 13 -11.88 -17.18 -6.25
N ARG A 14 -11.49 -18.29 -6.87
CA ARG A 14 -10.10 -18.54 -7.30
C ARG A 14 -9.91 -17.84 -8.65
N ASP A 15 -9.29 -16.65 -8.65
CA ASP A 15 -8.29 -16.17 -9.65
C ASP A 15 -7.92 -14.66 -9.44
N HIS A 16 -7.68 -14.22 -8.20
CA HIS A 16 -7.21 -12.84 -7.98
C HIS A 16 -5.69 -12.79 -8.07
N LYS A 17 -5.16 -11.91 -8.95
CA LYS A 17 -3.71 -11.72 -9.12
C LYS A 17 -3.04 -11.26 -7.83
N TYR A 18 -3.76 -10.47 -7.03
CA TYR A 18 -3.29 -9.95 -5.74
C TYR A 18 -4.14 -10.48 -4.59
N ARG A 19 -3.55 -10.63 -3.40
CA ARG A 19 -4.28 -11.11 -2.21
C ARG A 19 -5.36 -10.10 -1.83
N HIS A 20 -6.60 -10.58 -1.76
CA HIS A 20 -7.79 -9.82 -1.31
C HIS A 20 -7.90 -9.71 0.22
N ALA A 21 -6.98 -10.33 0.96
CA ALA A 21 -6.91 -10.26 2.42
C ALA A 21 -5.44 -10.13 2.84
N LYS A 22 -5.17 -9.17 3.74
CA LYS A 22 -3.83 -9.02 4.33
C LYS A 22 -3.91 -8.93 5.85
N ALA A 23 -3.18 -9.82 6.49
CA ALA A 23 -2.83 -9.70 7.90
C ALA A 23 -1.50 -8.92 7.99
N GLY A 24 -1.47 -7.87 8.81
CA GLY A 24 -0.31 -6.98 8.94
C GLY A 24 -0.40 -5.72 8.08
N GLU A 25 0.32 -4.69 8.52
CA GLU A 25 0.37 -3.38 7.88
C GLU A 25 1.71 -3.25 7.13
N THR A 26 1.66 -3.12 5.80
CA THR A 26 2.80 -2.54 5.06
C THR A 26 2.46 -1.10 4.84
N THR A 27 3.45 -0.24 5.04
CA THR A 27 3.27 1.19 5.01
C THR A 27 4.30 1.79 4.07
N ILE A 28 3.84 2.49 3.04
CA ILE A 28 4.69 3.28 2.16
C ILE A 28 4.78 4.67 2.77
N ARG A 29 6.00 5.18 2.90
CA ARG A 29 6.27 6.51 3.43
C ARG A 29 6.99 7.30 2.36
N PHE A 30 6.56 8.53 2.16
CA PHE A 30 7.17 9.47 1.23
C PHE A 30 7.91 10.58 1.99
N ASP A 31 8.91 11.17 1.34
CA ASP A 31 9.70 12.31 1.83
C ASP A 31 8.82 13.52 2.21
N ASP A 32 7.74 13.75 1.46
CA ASP A 32 6.76 14.83 1.72
C ASP A 32 5.95 14.62 3.01
N GLY A 33 6.18 13.52 3.73
CA GLY A 33 5.45 13.17 4.97
C GLY A 33 4.15 12.41 4.71
N HIS A 34 3.79 12.12 3.47
CA HIS A 34 2.65 11.26 3.17
C HIS A 34 2.93 9.80 3.52
N ILE A 35 1.96 9.17 4.19
CA ILE A 35 2.04 7.79 4.64
C ILE A 35 0.80 7.03 4.16
N TRP A 36 1.02 5.97 3.40
CA TRP A 36 -0.04 5.14 2.83
C TRP A 36 0.05 3.71 3.35
N THR A 37 -1.04 3.23 3.96
CA THR A 37 -1.12 1.89 4.52
C THR A 37 -1.81 0.91 3.58
N PHE A 38 -1.50 -0.37 3.73
CA PHE A 38 -2.08 -1.49 2.96
C PHE A 38 -1.92 -1.39 1.42
N PRO A 39 -0.73 -1.09 0.89
CA PRO A 39 -0.52 -0.90 -0.55
C PRO A 39 -0.76 -2.17 -1.39
N ASN A 40 -0.69 -3.35 -0.77
CA ASN A 40 -1.03 -4.61 -1.43
C ASN A 40 -2.54 -4.73 -1.66
N LEU A 41 -3.35 -4.21 -0.74
CA LEU A 41 -4.80 -4.21 -0.88
C LEU A 41 -5.21 -3.16 -1.92
N ILE A 42 -4.52 -2.02 -1.99
CA ILE A 42 -4.67 -1.04 -3.07
C ILE A 42 -4.46 -1.69 -4.45
N LEU A 43 -3.38 -2.44 -4.62
CA LEU A 43 -3.10 -3.15 -5.88
C LEU A 43 -4.27 -4.06 -6.29
N HIS A 44 -4.84 -4.78 -5.33
CA HIS A 44 -6.01 -5.61 -5.56
C HIS A 44 -7.21 -4.78 -6.04
N TYR A 45 -7.55 -3.67 -5.38
CA TYR A 45 -8.64 -2.80 -5.82
C TYR A 45 -8.41 -2.19 -7.21
N ILE A 46 -7.19 -1.71 -7.51
CA ILE A 46 -6.85 -1.15 -8.81
C ILE A 46 -6.95 -2.23 -9.91
N HIS A 47 -6.34 -3.38 -9.68
CA HIS A 47 -6.21 -4.39 -10.72
C HIS A 47 -7.50 -5.22 -10.91
N ASP A 48 -8.03 -5.76 -9.81
CA ASP A 48 -9.19 -6.66 -9.78
C ASP A 48 -10.53 -5.93 -9.84
N HIS A 49 -10.62 -4.70 -9.30
CA HIS A 49 -11.87 -3.93 -9.25
C HIS A 49 -11.88 -2.66 -10.11
N LYS A 50 -10.80 -2.38 -10.87
CA LYS A 50 -10.67 -1.16 -11.71
C LYS A 50 -10.91 0.14 -10.93
N TRP A 51 -10.58 0.11 -9.64
CA TRP A 51 -10.69 1.29 -8.79
C TRP A 51 -9.72 2.37 -9.25
N LEU A 52 -10.23 3.60 -9.33
CA LEU A 52 -9.47 4.81 -9.57
C LEU A 52 -9.03 5.40 -8.23
N PRO A 53 -7.72 5.34 -7.89
CA PRO A 53 -7.23 5.93 -6.66
C PRO A 53 -7.36 7.46 -6.66
N PRO A 54 -7.43 8.09 -5.48
CA PRO A 54 -7.45 9.55 -5.39
C PRO A 54 -6.18 10.16 -5.99
N GLU A 55 -6.31 11.36 -6.55
CA GLU A 55 -5.22 12.03 -7.28
C GLU A 55 -3.94 12.20 -6.44
N ASN A 56 -4.08 12.52 -5.14
CA ASN A 56 -2.94 12.64 -4.24
C ASN A 56 -2.16 11.32 -4.11
N PHE A 57 -2.85 10.18 -4.04
CA PHE A 57 -2.20 8.87 -4.00
C PHE A 57 -1.47 8.57 -5.30
N VAL A 58 -2.11 8.84 -6.45
CA VAL A 58 -1.49 8.66 -7.76
C VAL A 58 -0.22 9.50 -7.87
N LYS A 59 -0.30 10.77 -7.45
CA LYS A 59 0.82 11.70 -7.45
C LYS A 59 1.98 11.18 -6.62
N ASP A 60 1.72 10.77 -5.37
CA ASP A 60 2.75 10.24 -4.49
C ASP A 60 3.41 8.98 -5.05
N VAL A 61 2.63 8.04 -5.60
CA VAL A 61 3.20 6.81 -6.17
C VAL A 61 4.05 7.10 -7.42
N MET A 62 3.59 7.99 -8.28
CA MET A 62 4.23 8.27 -9.55
C MET A 62 5.46 9.17 -9.41
N GLU A 63 5.37 10.21 -8.58
CA GLU A 63 6.38 11.26 -8.45
C GLU A 63 7.15 11.21 -7.12
N GLY A 64 6.59 10.58 -6.10
CA GLY A 64 7.15 10.59 -4.76
C GLY A 64 8.41 9.74 -4.60
N HIS A 65 9.24 10.14 -3.63
CA HIS A 65 10.42 9.41 -3.20
C HIS A 65 10.17 8.75 -1.84
N LEU A 66 10.60 7.49 -1.71
CA LEU A 66 10.45 6.74 -0.48
C LEU A 66 11.31 7.35 0.63
N SER A 67 10.71 7.50 1.80
CA SER A 67 11.42 7.88 3.03
C SER A 67 11.49 6.68 3.97
N PHE A 68 12.70 6.21 4.23
CA PHE A 68 12.99 5.14 5.17
C PHE A 68 13.40 5.66 6.55
N SER A 69 13.62 6.97 6.67
CA SER A 69 14.02 7.59 7.93
C SER A 69 12.88 7.56 8.94
N PRO A 70 13.17 7.35 10.24
CA PRO A 70 12.19 7.59 11.28
C PRO A 70 11.88 9.09 11.32
N PHE A 71 10.60 9.46 11.18
CA PHE A 71 10.15 10.81 11.50
C PHE A 71 10.41 11.02 13.00
N GLY A 72 11.45 11.77 13.36
CA GLY A 72 11.64 12.17 14.75
C GLY A 72 10.44 12.99 15.20
N ASN A 73 9.80 12.65 16.33
CA ASN A 73 8.69 13.34 17.04
C ASN A 73 7.55 14.02 16.22
N GLN A 74 7.49 13.86 14.91
CA GLN A 74 6.50 14.48 14.06
C GLN A 74 5.30 13.54 14.01
N GLU A 75 4.13 14.01 14.47
CA GLU A 75 2.88 13.28 14.35
C GLU A 75 2.50 13.20 12.87
N VAL A 76 2.91 12.11 12.22
CA VAL A 76 2.49 11.81 10.86
C VAL A 76 1.29 10.90 10.92
N VAL A 77 0.14 11.42 10.48
CA VAL A 77 -1.12 10.66 10.47
C VAL A 77 -1.15 9.77 9.22
N PRO A 78 -1.17 8.43 9.37
CA PRO A 78 -1.28 7.54 8.21
C PRO A 78 -2.59 7.78 7.47
N GLN A 79 -2.50 8.13 6.20
CA GLN A 79 -3.65 8.30 5.35
C GLN A 79 -4.17 6.93 4.93
N ARG A 80 -5.41 6.63 5.31
CA ARG A 80 -6.14 5.50 4.76
C ARG A 80 -6.64 5.92 3.40
N VAL A 81 -6.25 5.22 2.34
CA VAL A 81 -6.90 5.44 1.05
C VAL A 81 -8.35 4.93 1.15
N GLY A 82 -9.29 5.70 0.61
CA GLY A 82 -10.73 5.65 0.92
C GLY A 82 -11.47 4.29 0.80
N TYR A 83 -10.83 3.23 0.32
CA TYR A 83 -11.44 1.89 0.19
C TYR A 83 -11.64 1.15 1.52
N LEU A 84 -11.09 1.63 2.65
CA LEU A 84 -11.32 1.05 3.98
C LEU A 84 -12.60 1.56 4.66
N ALA A 85 -13.21 2.63 4.14
CA ALA A 85 -14.35 3.29 4.78
C ALA A 85 -15.65 3.14 4.00
N GLU A 86 -15.62 3.07 2.66
CA GLU A 86 -16.83 3.17 1.84
C GLU A 86 -16.86 2.09 0.75
N SER A 87 -18.02 1.42 0.61
CA SER A 87 -18.24 0.37 -0.40
C SER A 87 -18.45 0.92 -1.82
N ASP A 88 -18.55 2.25 -1.97
CA ASP A 88 -18.64 2.95 -3.24
C ASP A 88 -17.25 3.46 -3.63
N PHE A 89 -16.57 2.70 -4.48
CA PHE A 89 -15.28 3.10 -5.03
C PHE A 89 -15.45 3.51 -6.50
N VAL A 90 -14.91 4.67 -6.86
CA VAL A 90 -15.01 5.18 -8.23
C VAL A 90 -14.16 4.31 -9.16
N GLN A 91 -14.76 3.79 -10.22
CA GLN A 91 -14.04 3.09 -11.28
C GLN A 91 -13.66 4.10 -12.38
N GLY A 92 -12.46 3.96 -12.94
CA GLY A 92 -12.00 4.91 -13.94
C GLY A 92 -10.71 4.47 -14.65
N GLU A 93 -10.17 5.38 -15.45
CA GLU A 93 -8.92 5.13 -16.18
C GLU A 93 -7.72 5.21 -15.25
N ILE A 94 -7.10 4.07 -15.00
CA ILE A 94 -5.90 3.96 -14.18
C ILE A 94 -4.70 4.42 -15.02
N PRO A 95 -3.87 5.35 -14.52
CA PRO A 95 -2.70 5.82 -15.25
C PRO A 95 -1.73 4.66 -15.55
N LYS A 96 -1.22 4.65 -16.80
CA LYS A 96 -0.28 3.63 -17.25
C LYS A 96 0.98 3.67 -16.40
N GLY A 97 1.41 2.51 -15.91
CA GLY A 97 2.59 2.38 -15.06
C GLY A 97 2.33 2.51 -13.55
N LEU A 98 1.13 2.94 -13.11
CA LEU A 98 0.82 3.07 -11.68
C LEU A 98 0.96 1.73 -10.94
N VAL A 99 0.41 0.65 -11.50
CA VAL A 99 0.44 -0.69 -10.91
C VAL A 99 1.86 -1.23 -10.81
N ASP A 100 2.67 -0.99 -11.84
CA ASP A 100 4.08 -1.42 -11.89
C ASP A 100 4.92 -0.65 -10.87
N ARG A 101 4.77 0.68 -10.86
CA ARG A 101 5.42 1.57 -9.90
C ARG A 101 5.06 1.22 -8.46
N LEU A 102 3.77 1.02 -8.17
CA LEU A 102 3.32 0.66 -6.83
C LEU A 102 3.88 -0.69 -6.38
N GLN A 103 3.92 -1.70 -7.26
CA GLN A 103 4.57 -2.98 -6.95
C GLN A 103 6.04 -2.79 -6.62
N ASN A 104 6.76 -2.00 -7.41
CA ASN A 104 8.17 -1.71 -7.18
C ASN A 104 8.41 -0.99 -5.82
N LEU A 105 7.56 -0.03 -5.45
CA LEU A 105 7.64 0.63 -4.14
C LEU A 105 7.39 -0.35 -2.98
N ILE A 106 6.42 -1.26 -3.11
CA ILE A 106 6.15 -2.29 -2.09
C ILE A 106 7.34 -3.23 -1.94
N GLU A 107 7.97 -3.62 -3.05
CA GLU A 107 9.14 -4.48 -3.03
C GLU A 107 10.32 -3.81 -2.35
N GLN A 108 10.60 -2.53 -2.67
CA GLN A 108 11.65 -1.74 -2.00
C GLN A 108 11.42 -1.63 -0.48
N VAL A 109 10.18 -1.37 -0.06
CA VAL A 109 9.84 -1.33 1.38
C VAL A 109 9.99 -2.69 2.04
N SER A 110 9.60 -3.77 1.36
CA SER A 110 9.73 -5.13 1.89
C SER A 110 11.19 -5.57 2.03
N GLN A 111 12.04 -5.21 1.07
CA GLN A 111 13.48 -5.49 1.12
C GLN A 111 14.15 -4.71 2.25
N HIS A 112 13.78 -3.44 2.45
CA HIS A 112 14.32 -2.63 3.54
C HIS A 112 13.86 -3.11 4.93
N ASP A 113 12.61 -3.57 5.05
CA ASP A 113 12.10 -4.17 6.30
C ASP A 113 12.79 -5.50 6.63
N ASP A 114 13.12 -6.29 5.60
CA ASP A 114 13.87 -7.55 5.76
C ASP A 114 15.34 -7.30 6.15
N ASP A 115 16.00 -6.34 5.50
CA ASP A 115 17.37 -5.91 5.84
C ASP A 115 17.46 -5.43 7.31
N LEU A 116 16.50 -4.61 7.76
CA LEU A 116 16.40 -4.19 9.16
C LEU A 116 16.14 -5.35 10.13
N ARG A 117 15.39 -6.38 9.71
CA ARG A 117 15.21 -7.60 10.52
C ARG A 117 16.48 -8.45 10.59
N TYR A 118 17.31 -8.42 9.55
CA TYR A 118 18.58 -9.16 9.50
C TYR A 118 19.68 -8.55 10.39
N TYR A 119 19.58 -7.24 10.68
CA TYR A 119 20.43 -6.53 11.64
C TYR A 119 19.88 -6.50 13.08
N GLY A 120 19.04 -7.46 13.47
CA GLY A 120 18.82 -7.78 14.89
C GLY A 120 20.14 -8.22 15.55
N PRO A 121 20.42 -7.83 16.80
CA PRO A 121 21.77 -7.83 17.35
C PRO A 121 22.40 -9.23 17.25
N GLY A 122 23.52 -9.31 16.54
CA GLY A 122 24.52 -10.33 16.79
C GLY A 122 24.91 -10.24 18.26
N GLU A 123 24.30 -11.09 19.08
CA GLU A 123 24.77 -11.41 20.41
C GLU A 123 26.23 -11.87 20.27
N LYS A 124 27.12 -11.10 20.88
CA LYS A 124 28.56 -11.36 20.94
C LYS A 124 28.84 -12.21 22.17
#